data_AF-A0A421JBU0-F1
#
_entry.id   AF-A0A421JBU0-F1
#
_cell.length_a   1.000
_cell.length_b   1.000
_cell.length_c   1.000
_cell.angle_alpha   90.00
_cell.angle_beta   90.00
_cell.angle_gamma   90.00
#
_symmetry.space_group_name_H-M   'P 1'
#
loop_
_entity.id
_entity.type
_entity.pdbx_description
1 polymer ?
#
loop_
_entity_poly.entity_id
_entity_poly.type
_entity_poly.pdbx_seq_one_letter_code
_entity_poly.pdbx_strand_id
1 'polypeptide(L)'
;MLLRRSIGCRRPLVSLSRPAGSLRSYSALNLNNEDEKPPRKQRQLSPQEAKEEAAKVAMQGLKDIGTMFSFSAGGDEATQPIDSAPIFKDPTKFASLSLLHQGQICSELQQLYDRKWSRMTLEQKRLGYYIAYGNYDVREDFDNWKDPASPPYDLPFTVPSVISTTNPKPNTKVKKLPPVDLSKTPVRAKQFATNKIDGVSRFFMYVIVLISMVAIYRDKNIGEEGKPQCADVADPYYEPKEPVEPEKEEPPRRKWYWLYLR
;
A
#
# COMPACT_ATOMS: atom_id res chain seq x y z
N MET A 1 76.76 -5.50 24.28
CA MET A 1 76.70 -4.67 25.50
C MET A 1 75.27 -4.22 25.71
N LEU A 2 74.78 -4.35 26.95
CA LEU A 2 73.63 -3.66 27.56
C LEU A 2 72.19 -4.09 27.24
N LEU A 3 71.74 -5.04 28.07
CA LEU A 3 70.46 -5.08 28.81
C LEU A 3 69.75 -3.72 29.00
N ARG A 4 68.41 -3.74 28.88
CA ARG A 4 67.40 -3.23 29.86
C ARG A 4 65.99 -3.40 29.24
N ARG A 5 65.12 -4.26 29.78
CA ARG A 5 64.21 -4.10 30.95
C ARG A 5 62.96 -3.25 30.66
N SER A 6 61.81 -3.87 30.98
CA SER A 6 60.57 -3.26 31.52
C SER A 6 59.75 -2.48 30.48
N ILE A 7 58.41 -2.52 30.42
CA ILE A 7 57.43 -2.29 31.49
C ILE A 7 56.11 -2.97 31.10
N GLY A 8 55.51 -3.70 32.05
CA GLY A 8 54.16 -4.23 31.92
C GLY A 8 53.11 -3.12 32.05
N CYS A 9 52.06 -3.19 31.25
CA CYS A 9 50.84 -2.41 31.46
C CYS A 9 49.70 -3.32 31.91
N ARG A 10 49.20 -2.96 33.09
CA ARG A 10 48.17 -3.59 33.89
C ARG A 10 46.82 -3.53 33.17
N ARG A 11 46.06 -4.63 33.24
CA ARG A 11 44.60 -4.63 33.04
C ARG A 11 43.96 -3.91 34.22
N PRO A 12 43.08 -2.92 34.03
CA PRO A 12 42.16 -2.52 35.07
C PRO A 12 41.01 -3.54 35.14
N LEU A 13 40.96 -4.26 36.26
CA LEU A 13 39.73 -4.81 36.82
C LEU A 13 38.83 -3.61 37.17
N VAL A 14 37.74 -3.44 36.43
CA VAL A 14 36.66 -2.55 36.87
C VAL A 14 35.52 -3.42 37.40
N SER A 15 35.26 -3.12 38.67
CA SER A 15 34.30 -3.70 39.59
C SER A 15 32.87 -3.78 39.05
N LEU A 16 32.25 -4.93 39.31
CA LEU A 16 30.80 -5.05 39.45
C LEU A 16 30.30 -4.08 40.54
N SER A 17 29.53 -3.07 40.15
CA SER A 17 28.57 -2.43 41.05
C SER A 17 27.17 -2.64 40.48
N ARG A 18 26.43 -3.52 41.14
CA ARG A 18 24.97 -3.63 41.01
C ARG A 18 24.34 -2.39 41.65
N PRO A 19 23.47 -1.64 40.97
CA PRO A 19 22.44 -0.89 41.67
C PRO A 19 21.27 -1.82 41.98
N ALA A 20 20.89 -1.76 43.25
CA ALA A 20 19.79 -2.46 43.86
C ALA A 20 18.42 -2.05 43.29
N GLY A 21 17.44 -2.92 43.55
CA GLY A 21 16.07 -2.86 43.08
C GLY A 21 15.42 -1.48 43.13
N SER A 22 14.91 -1.08 41.96
CA SER A 22 13.79 -0.18 41.85
C SER A 22 12.53 -1.03 41.74
N LEU A 23 11.73 -1.00 42.81
CA LEU A 23 10.41 -1.60 42.91
C LEU A 23 9.54 -1.09 41.76
N ARG A 24 9.26 -1.94 40.77
CA ARG A 24 8.12 -1.75 39.89
C ARG A 24 6.87 -1.88 40.73
N SER A 25 6.25 -0.76 41.04
CA SER A 25 4.88 -0.69 41.54
C SER A 25 3.98 -1.40 40.54
N TYR A 26 3.52 -2.58 40.91
CA TYR A 26 2.39 -3.23 40.27
C TYR A 26 1.20 -2.30 40.47
N SER A 27 0.71 -1.70 39.38
CA SER A 27 -0.63 -1.15 39.35
C SER A 27 -1.58 -2.30 39.67
N ALA A 28 -2.12 -2.26 40.88
CA ALA A 28 -3.12 -3.18 41.36
C ALA A 28 -4.24 -3.27 40.33
N LEU A 29 -4.55 -4.51 39.93
CA LEU A 29 -5.86 -4.85 39.39
C LEU A 29 -6.89 -4.37 40.41
N ASN A 30 -7.59 -3.29 40.09
CA ASN A 30 -8.71 -2.79 40.86
C ASN A 30 -9.92 -3.69 40.53
N LEU A 31 -9.88 -4.93 41.02
CA LEU A 31 -11.03 -5.81 41.19
C LEU A 31 -11.75 -5.35 42.46
N ASN A 32 -12.53 -4.29 42.33
CA ASN A 32 -13.52 -3.93 43.35
C ASN A 32 -14.90 -4.03 42.71
N ASN A 33 -15.55 -5.14 43.06
CA ASN A 33 -16.96 -5.27 43.40
C ASN A 33 -17.98 -4.65 42.44
N GLU A 34 -18.62 -5.55 41.70
CA GLU A 34 -20.07 -5.64 41.58
C GLU A 34 -20.76 -5.24 42.89
N ASP A 35 -21.03 -3.95 43.07
CA ASP A 35 -22.02 -3.47 44.03
C ASP A 35 -23.26 -3.05 43.23
N GLU A 36 -24.31 -3.85 43.37
CA GLU A 36 -25.69 -3.56 42.97
C GLU A 36 -26.04 -2.10 43.33
N LYS A 37 -26.15 -1.23 42.32
CA LYS A 37 -26.81 0.06 42.48
C LYS A 37 -28.30 -0.10 42.17
N PRO A 38 -29.21 0.41 43.02
CA PRO A 38 -30.64 0.36 42.75
C PRO A 38 -30.96 1.13 41.46
N PRO A 39 -32.06 0.80 40.76
CA PRO A 39 -32.42 1.43 39.49
C PRO A 39 -32.49 2.96 39.68
N ARG A 40 -31.54 3.67 39.06
CA ARG A 40 -31.50 5.13 39.06
C ARG A 40 -32.76 5.61 38.34
N LYS A 41 -33.69 6.22 39.08
CA LYS A 41 -34.85 6.93 38.53
C LYS A 41 -34.37 7.81 37.37
N GLN A 42 -34.97 7.61 36.19
CA GLN A 42 -34.72 8.43 35.01
C GLN A 42 -35.01 9.88 35.36
N ARG A 43 -33.94 10.65 35.56
CA ARG A 43 -34.03 12.09 35.79
C ARG A 43 -34.37 12.69 34.43
N GLN A 44 -35.54 13.33 34.32
CA GLN A 44 -35.90 14.07 33.12
C GLN A 44 -34.93 15.26 33.00
N LEU A 45 -33.90 15.08 32.18
CA LEU A 45 -32.90 16.11 31.88
C LEU A 45 -33.53 17.18 31.01
N SER A 46 -33.12 18.43 31.23
CA SER A 46 -33.56 19.52 30.37
C SER A 46 -33.08 19.28 28.92
N PRO A 47 -33.79 19.78 27.89
CA PRO A 47 -33.44 19.52 26.48
C PRO A 47 -32.06 20.05 26.07
N GLN A 48 -31.43 20.89 26.89
CA GLN A 48 -30.05 21.34 26.70
C GLN A 48 -29.04 20.34 27.28
N GLU A 49 -29.26 19.85 28.50
CA GLU A 49 -28.39 18.84 29.13
C GLU A 49 -28.43 17.50 28.38
N ALA A 50 -29.59 17.10 27.84
CA ALA A 50 -29.72 15.90 27.02
C ALA A 50 -28.89 15.98 25.72
N LYS A 51 -28.74 17.18 25.13
CA LYS A 51 -27.90 17.39 23.95
C LYS A 51 -26.42 17.30 24.30
N GLU A 52 -26.01 17.81 25.45
CA GLU A 52 -24.63 17.71 25.92
C GLU A 52 -24.23 16.28 26.28
N GLU A 53 -25.13 15.53 26.91
CA GLU A 53 -24.90 14.11 27.19
C GLU A 53 -24.88 13.28 25.91
N ALA A 54 -25.79 13.53 24.96
CA ALA A 54 -25.77 12.89 23.65
C ALA A 54 -24.49 13.23 22.86
N ALA A 55 -24.00 14.48 22.95
CA ALA A 55 -22.74 14.88 22.33
C ALA A 55 -21.53 14.18 22.98
N LYS A 56 -21.52 14.02 24.30
CA LYS A 56 -20.46 13.26 25.02
C LYS A 56 -20.46 11.79 24.63
N VAL A 57 -21.65 11.17 24.55
CA VAL A 57 -21.81 9.77 24.11
C VAL A 57 -21.39 9.60 22.65
N ALA A 58 -21.77 10.54 21.77
CA ALA A 58 -21.36 10.52 20.36
C ALA A 58 -19.83 10.71 20.20
N MET A 59 -19.21 11.58 20.99
CA MET A 59 -17.76 11.76 21.00
C MET A 59 -17.01 10.53 21.53
N GLN A 60 -17.56 9.82 22.51
CA GLN A 60 -17.04 8.53 22.95
C GLN A 60 -17.19 7.48 21.85
N GLY A 61 -18.36 7.40 21.19
CA GLY A 61 -18.57 6.50 20.05
C GLY A 61 -17.61 6.76 18.89
N LEU A 62 -17.31 8.03 18.57
CA LEU A 62 -16.32 8.37 17.54
C LEU A 62 -14.89 7.98 17.93
N LYS A 63 -14.52 8.11 19.21
CA LYS A 63 -13.22 7.65 19.71
C LYS A 63 -13.11 6.12 19.65
N ASP A 64 -14.17 5.41 20.03
CA ASP A 64 -14.20 3.94 20.00
C ASP A 64 -14.25 3.38 18.57
N ILE A 65 -14.85 4.11 17.62
CA ILE A 65 -14.77 3.76 16.20
C ILE A 65 -13.35 3.99 15.66
N GLY A 66 -12.69 5.08 16.07
CA GLY A 66 -11.28 5.34 15.72
C GLY A 66 -10.32 4.28 16.25
N THR A 67 -10.57 3.73 17.44
CA THR A 67 -9.79 2.61 17.98
C THR A 67 -10.16 1.27 17.32
N MET A 68 -11.41 1.05 16.92
CA MET A 68 -11.79 -0.15 16.14
C MET A 68 -11.20 -0.19 14.72
N PHE A 69 -11.03 0.96 14.05
CA PHE A 69 -10.29 1.02 12.78
C PHE A 69 -8.78 0.88 12.96
N SER A 70 -8.28 0.93 14.19
CA SER A 70 -6.88 0.66 14.54
C SER A 70 -6.63 -0.83 14.81
N PHE A 71 -7.28 -1.74 14.05
CA PHE A 71 -7.18 -3.20 14.14
C PHE A 71 -5.80 -3.79 13.74
N SER A 72 -4.72 -3.06 14.05
CA SER A 72 -3.33 -3.50 14.02
C SER A 72 -2.52 -2.99 15.23
N ALA A 73 -3.16 -2.57 16.32
CA ALA A 73 -2.48 -2.21 17.57
C ALA A 73 -2.09 -3.46 18.41
N GLY A 74 -1.57 -4.49 17.75
CA GLY A 74 -0.86 -5.60 18.39
C GLY A 74 0.64 -5.40 18.20
N GLY A 75 1.34 -4.90 19.23
CA GLY A 75 2.81 -4.84 19.27
C GLY A 75 3.44 -3.91 18.23
N ASP A 76 3.69 -2.67 18.65
CA ASP A 76 4.23 -1.51 17.91
C ASP A 76 5.69 -1.69 17.38
N GLU A 77 6.08 -2.87 16.89
CA GLU A 77 7.41 -3.14 16.29
C GLU A 77 7.48 -2.69 14.83
N ALA A 78 6.34 -2.61 14.14
CA ALA A 78 6.25 -2.20 12.73
C ALA A 78 6.34 -0.68 12.51
N THR A 79 6.15 0.11 13.56
CA THR A 79 6.00 1.59 13.54
C THR A 79 7.15 2.30 14.26
N GLN A 80 7.95 1.59 15.04
CA GLN A 80 9.14 2.13 15.68
C GLN A 80 10.30 2.21 14.68
N PRO A 81 11.15 3.26 14.76
CA PRO A 81 12.33 3.36 13.92
C PRO A 81 13.28 2.21 14.22
N ILE A 82 13.71 1.51 13.17
CA ILE A 82 14.57 0.33 13.33
C ILE A 82 16.04 0.73 13.51
N ASP A 83 16.80 -0.11 14.21
CA ASP A 83 18.27 -0.02 14.17
C ASP A 83 18.76 -0.42 12.77
N SER A 84 19.35 0.52 12.04
CA SER A 84 19.83 0.32 10.68
C SER A 84 21.21 -0.35 10.61
N ALA A 85 21.98 -0.34 11.70
CA ALA A 85 23.33 -0.93 11.78
C ALA A 85 23.42 -2.42 11.37
N PRO A 86 22.52 -3.33 11.82
CA PRO A 86 22.57 -4.74 11.40
C PRO A 86 22.29 -4.94 9.90
N ILE A 87 21.56 -4.02 9.28
CA ILE A 87 21.16 -4.12 7.86
C ILE A 87 22.27 -3.60 6.95
N PHE A 88 23.04 -2.61 7.39
CA PHE A 88 24.26 -2.19 6.69
C PHE A 88 25.31 -3.32 6.61
N LYS A 89 25.38 -4.18 7.63
CA LYS A 89 26.30 -5.33 7.64
C LYS A 89 25.85 -6.44 6.69
N ASP A 90 24.57 -6.78 6.73
CA ASP A 90 23.98 -7.84 5.91
C ASP A 90 22.87 -7.28 5.01
N PRO A 91 23.19 -6.91 3.75
CA PRO A 91 22.22 -6.32 2.83
C PRO A 91 21.01 -7.19 2.53
N THR A 92 21.14 -8.51 2.62
CA THR A 92 20.06 -9.47 2.35
C THR A 92 18.86 -9.30 3.27
N LYS A 93 19.08 -8.80 4.49
CA LYS A 93 18.01 -8.53 5.47
C LYS A 93 17.08 -7.40 5.04
N PHE A 94 17.50 -6.56 4.10
CA PHE A 94 16.68 -5.44 3.58
C PHE A 94 15.37 -5.93 2.96
N ALA A 95 15.40 -7.06 2.24
CA ALA A 95 14.24 -7.58 1.53
C ALA A 95 13.12 -8.04 2.47
N SER A 96 13.47 -8.55 3.66
CA SER A 96 12.50 -9.03 4.66
C SER A 96 11.86 -7.92 5.49
N LEU A 97 12.27 -6.67 5.34
CA LEU A 97 11.76 -5.55 6.12
C LEU A 97 10.38 -5.09 5.65
N SER A 98 9.64 -4.46 6.55
CA SER A 98 8.41 -3.74 6.20
C SER A 98 8.74 -2.57 5.25
N LEU A 99 7.76 -2.16 4.44
CA LEU A 99 7.91 -1.04 3.50
C LEU A 99 8.31 0.27 4.22
N LEU A 100 7.79 0.48 5.42
CA LEU A 100 8.13 1.65 6.25
C LEU A 100 9.61 1.66 6.62
N HIS A 101 10.14 0.52 7.09
CA HIS A 101 11.53 0.38 7.51
C HIS A 101 12.49 0.42 6.30
N GLN A 102 12.08 -0.13 5.16
CA GLN A 102 12.80 0.04 3.89
C GLN A 102 12.91 1.52 3.51
N GLY A 103 11.81 2.27 3.64
CA GLY A 103 11.77 3.71 3.40
C GLY A 103 12.74 4.50 4.29
N GLN A 104 12.79 4.16 5.58
CA GLN A 104 13.74 4.77 6.53
C GLN A 104 15.19 4.56 6.06
N ILE A 105 15.58 3.33 5.74
CA ILE A 105 16.95 2.98 5.33
C ILE A 105 17.32 3.65 4.00
N CYS A 106 16.39 3.70 3.05
CA CYS A 106 16.57 4.41 1.79
C CYS A 106 16.79 5.91 2.04
N SER A 107 16.06 6.51 2.98
CA SER A 107 16.25 7.92 3.35
C SER A 107 17.61 8.18 4.00
N GLU A 108 18.06 7.29 4.89
CA GLU A 108 19.38 7.36 5.52
C GLU A 108 20.51 7.19 4.48
N LEU A 109 20.37 6.24 3.56
CA LEU A 109 21.30 6.06 2.45
C LEU A 109 21.33 7.26 1.51
N GLN A 110 20.17 7.86 1.21
CA GLN A 110 20.11 9.06 0.38
C GLN A 110 20.88 10.22 1.04
N GLN A 111 20.71 10.44 2.34
CA GLN A 111 21.49 11.44 3.07
C GLN A 111 23.00 11.17 3.04
N LEU A 112 23.42 9.90 2.94
CA LEU A 112 24.82 9.51 2.76
C LEU A 112 25.30 9.72 1.31
N TYR A 113 24.44 9.50 0.32
CA TYR A 113 24.72 9.75 -1.09
C TYR A 113 24.82 11.24 -1.43
N ASP A 114 24.07 12.09 -0.74
CA ASP A 114 24.16 13.54 -0.88
C ASP A 114 25.52 14.08 -0.37
N ARG A 115 26.25 13.28 0.43
CA ARG A 115 27.61 13.57 0.87
C ARG A 115 28.63 13.04 -0.15
N LYS A 116 29.90 13.41 0.01
CA LYS A 116 30.99 12.91 -0.85
C LYS A 116 31.08 11.38 -0.79
N TRP A 117 31.02 10.73 -1.95
CA TRP A 117 31.12 9.26 -2.11
C TRP A 117 32.35 8.61 -1.46
N SER A 118 33.43 9.37 -1.32
CA SER A 118 34.65 8.92 -0.66
C SER A 118 34.50 8.73 0.86
N ARG A 119 33.51 9.37 1.49
CA ARG A 119 33.23 9.27 2.93
C ARG A 119 32.32 8.11 3.30
N MET A 120 31.67 7.48 2.32
CA MET A 120 30.82 6.32 2.57
C MET A 120 31.66 5.07 2.84
N THR A 121 31.23 4.29 3.83
CA THR A 121 31.85 3.00 4.13
C THR A 121 31.54 1.99 3.03
N LEU A 122 32.36 0.95 2.94
CA LEU A 122 32.16 -0.12 1.97
C LEU A 122 30.85 -0.88 2.19
N GLU A 123 30.44 -1.03 3.45
CA GLU A 123 29.16 -1.62 3.86
C GLU A 123 27.96 -0.82 3.32
N GLN A 124 27.97 0.50 3.48
CA GLN A 124 26.92 1.38 2.95
C GLN A 124 26.82 1.29 1.42
N LYS A 125 27.96 1.21 0.74
CA LYS A 125 27.99 1.04 -0.73
C LYS A 125 27.45 -0.32 -1.15
N ARG A 126 27.76 -1.38 -0.41
CA ARG A 126 27.23 -2.73 -0.65
C ARG A 126 25.72 -2.77 -0.48
N LEU A 127 25.19 -2.17 0.60
CA LEU A 127 23.76 -2.09 0.81
C LEU A 127 23.08 -1.32 -0.33
N GLY A 128 23.64 -0.17 -0.70
CA GLY A 128 23.15 0.61 -1.83
C GLY A 128 23.13 -0.15 -3.16
N TYR A 129 24.21 -0.88 -3.45
CA TYR A 129 24.27 -1.77 -4.62
C TYR A 129 23.22 -2.88 -4.55
N TYR A 130 23.02 -3.48 -3.38
CA TYR A 130 21.99 -4.50 -3.17
C TYR A 130 20.58 -3.93 -3.36
N ILE A 131 20.29 -2.72 -2.90
CA ILE A 131 18.99 -2.07 -3.14
C ILE A 131 18.78 -1.81 -4.64
N ALA A 132 19.82 -1.39 -5.37
CA ALA A 132 19.67 -1.10 -6.80
C ALA A 132 19.60 -2.36 -7.69
N TYR A 133 20.38 -3.39 -7.35
CA TYR A 133 20.63 -4.54 -8.24
C TYR A 133 20.55 -5.91 -7.56
N GLY A 134 20.25 -5.95 -6.27
CA GLY A 134 20.16 -7.18 -5.49
C GLY A 134 18.99 -8.07 -5.91
N ASN A 135 19.04 -9.30 -5.43
CA ASN A 135 18.04 -10.32 -5.75
C ASN A 135 16.84 -10.23 -4.80
N TYR A 136 16.00 -9.21 -4.97
CA TYR A 136 14.77 -9.04 -4.19
C TYR A 136 13.65 -8.45 -5.05
N ASP A 137 12.41 -8.52 -4.54
CA ASP A 137 11.20 -8.01 -5.21
C ASP A 137 11.04 -8.60 -6.62
N VAL A 138 10.99 -7.79 -7.68
CA VAL A 138 10.84 -8.25 -9.07
C VAL A 138 11.97 -9.17 -9.56
N ARG A 139 13.10 -9.22 -8.83
CA ARG A 139 14.28 -10.00 -9.19
C ARG A 139 14.37 -11.33 -8.45
N GLU A 140 13.64 -11.54 -7.35
CA GLU A 140 13.83 -12.66 -6.42
C GLU A 140 13.89 -14.04 -7.08
N ASP A 141 12.96 -14.30 -8.01
CA ASP A 141 12.81 -15.57 -8.73
C ASP A 141 13.88 -15.81 -9.81
N PHE A 142 14.78 -14.85 -10.07
CA PHE A 142 15.87 -15.00 -11.04
C PHE A 142 17.07 -15.69 -10.39
N ASP A 143 17.01 -17.01 -10.21
CA ASP A 143 18.10 -17.77 -9.57
C ASP A 143 19.25 -18.19 -10.52
N ASN A 144 19.10 -18.00 -11.83
CA ASN A 144 20.06 -18.48 -12.84
C ASN A 144 21.48 -17.91 -12.70
N TRP A 145 21.68 -16.84 -11.93
CA TRP A 145 23.02 -16.31 -11.67
C TRP A 145 23.84 -17.18 -10.69
N LYS A 146 23.19 -18.06 -9.90
CA LYS A 146 23.88 -18.97 -8.98
C LYS A 146 24.53 -20.13 -9.72
N ASP A 147 23.88 -20.60 -10.78
CA ASP A 147 24.32 -21.76 -11.56
C ASP A 147 25.02 -21.32 -12.86
N PRO A 148 26.34 -21.48 -12.98
CA PRO A 148 27.09 -21.07 -14.17
C PRO A 148 26.71 -21.85 -15.44
N ALA A 149 26.03 -22.98 -15.28
CA ALA A 149 25.53 -23.80 -16.38
C ALA A 149 24.16 -23.34 -16.91
N SER A 150 23.43 -22.52 -16.15
CA SER A 150 22.10 -22.06 -16.55
C SER A 150 22.20 -20.75 -17.33
N PRO A 151 21.55 -20.63 -18.51
CA PRO A 151 21.58 -19.41 -19.28
C PRO A 151 20.73 -18.31 -18.60
N PRO A 152 21.10 -17.03 -18.70
CA PRO A 152 20.26 -15.93 -18.23
C PRO A 152 18.97 -15.84 -19.06
N TYR A 153 17.83 -15.62 -18.40
CA TYR A 153 16.51 -15.53 -19.04
C TYR A 153 16.34 -14.33 -19.99
N ASP A 154 17.17 -13.29 -19.84
CA ASP A 154 17.11 -12.07 -20.65
C ASP A 154 17.74 -12.25 -22.06
N LEU A 155 18.56 -13.28 -22.22
CA LEU A 155 19.24 -13.54 -23.48
C LEU A 155 18.64 -14.77 -24.17
N PRO A 156 18.52 -14.76 -25.51
CA PRO A 156 17.95 -15.86 -26.30
C PRO A 156 18.97 -17.00 -26.44
N PHE A 157 19.55 -17.46 -25.34
CA PHE A 157 20.46 -18.59 -25.35
C PHE A 157 19.68 -19.89 -25.43
N THR A 158 20.01 -20.71 -26.41
CA THR A 158 19.61 -22.11 -26.47
C THR A 158 20.76 -22.93 -25.90
N VAL A 159 20.44 -23.90 -25.04
CA VAL A 159 21.41 -24.88 -24.54
C VAL A 159 21.18 -26.18 -25.30
N PRO A 160 22.20 -26.73 -25.99
CA PRO A 160 23.58 -26.25 -26.08
C PRO A 160 23.75 -25.01 -26.96
N SER A 161 24.61 -24.08 -26.55
CA SER A 161 24.88 -22.87 -27.33
C SER A 161 25.88 -23.17 -28.43
N VAL A 162 25.51 -22.90 -29.69
CA VAL A 162 26.41 -23.07 -30.84
C VAL A 162 27.25 -21.79 -30.97
N ILE A 163 28.48 -21.83 -30.47
CA ILE A 163 29.44 -20.74 -30.66
C ILE A 163 29.88 -20.76 -32.13
N SER A 164 29.46 -19.76 -32.92
CA SER A 164 29.83 -19.69 -34.34
C SER A 164 31.31 -19.35 -34.55
N THR A 165 31.94 -18.59 -33.63
CA THR A 165 33.36 -18.21 -33.73
C THR A 165 33.93 -17.90 -32.35
N THR A 166 34.99 -18.62 -31.94
CA THR A 166 35.63 -18.45 -30.62
C THR A 166 36.67 -17.32 -30.60
N ASN A 167 37.21 -16.92 -31.76
CA ASN A 167 38.17 -15.82 -31.92
C ASN A 167 37.67 -14.81 -32.96
N PRO A 168 36.94 -13.76 -32.56
CA PRO A 168 36.43 -12.75 -33.49
C PRO A 168 37.59 -11.95 -34.11
N LYS A 169 37.55 -11.78 -35.43
CA LYS A 169 38.45 -10.90 -36.18
C LYS A 169 37.80 -9.52 -36.33
N PRO A 170 38.54 -8.45 -36.63
CA PRO A 170 37.95 -7.11 -36.85
C PRO A 170 36.89 -7.07 -37.96
N ASN A 171 36.91 -8.04 -38.89
CA ASN A 171 35.91 -8.17 -39.97
C ASN A 171 34.72 -9.09 -39.61
N THR A 172 34.62 -9.59 -38.38
CA THR A 172 33.51 -10.46 -37.96
C THR A 172 32.22 -9.65 -37.89
N LYS A 173 31.24 -10.00 -38.74
CA LYS A 173 29.92 -9.34 -38.79
C LYS A 173 29.11 -9.68 -37.54
N VAL A 174 28.95 -8.73 -36.63
CA VAL A 174 28.08 -8.86 -35.45
C VAL A 174 26.64 -8.58 -35.85
N LYS A 175 25.73 -9.51 -35.54
CA LYS A 175 24.28 -9.34 -35.74
C LYS A 175 23.61 -9.01 -34.41
N LYS A 176 22.58 -8.17 -34.46
CA LYS A 176 21.73 -7.91 -33.29
C LYS A 176 21.01 -9.22 -32.91
N LEU A 177 20.99 -9.53 -31.62
CA LEU A 177 20.25 -10.67 -31.08
C LEU A 177 18.73 -10.46 -31.28
N PRO A 178 17.96 -11.55 -31.46
CA PRO A 178 16.51 -11.43 -31.51
C PRO A 178 15.98 -10.87 -30.17
N PRO A 179 14.95 -10.01 -30.20
CA PRO A 179 14.34 -9.51 -28.98
C PRO A 179 13.70 -10.66 -28.20
N VAL A 180 13.87 -10.65 -26.87
CA VAL A 180 13.28 -11.64 -25.95
C VAL A 180 12.13 -11.01 -25.19
N ASP A 181 10.97 -11.65 -25.24
CA ASP A 181 9.81 -11.26 -24.45
C ASP A 181 9.97 -11.73 -23.01
N LEU A 182 10.44 -10.84 -22.14
CA LEU A 182 10.66 -11.15 -20.72
C LEU A 182 9.38 -11.59 -19.99
N SER A 183 8.21 -11.16 -20.46
CA SER A 183 6.91 -11.54 -19.88
C SER A 183 6.57 -13.02 -20.04
N LYS A 184 7.13 -13.69 -21.05
CA LYS A 184 6.90 -15.11 -21.35
C LYS A 184 7.86 -16.04 -20.62
N THR A 185 8.83 -15.49 -19.89
CA THR A 185 9.78 -16.30 -19.11
C THR A 185 9.04 -17.02 -17.98
N PRO A 186 9.47 -18.24 -17.58
CA PRO A 186 8.80 -19.02 -16.54
C PRO A 186 8.74 -18.27 -15.20
N VAL A 187 9.75 -17.43 -14.94
CA VAL A 187 9.86 -16.55 -13.77
C VAL A 187 8.74 -15.49 -13.78
N ARG A 188 8.60 -14.74 -14.87
CA ARG A 188 7.66 -13.62 -14.95
C ARG A 188 6.25 -14.00 -15.37
N ALA A 189 6.05 -15.20 -15.91
CA ALA A 189 4.74 -15.67 -16.35
C ALA A 189 3.67 -15.57 -15.25
N LYS A 190 4.05 -15.80 -13.99
CA LYS A 190 3.16 -15.64 -12.82
C LYS A 190 2.78 -14.18 -12.56
N GLN A 191 3.74 -13.26 -12.69
CA GLN A 191 3.54 -11.82 -12.47
C GLN A 191 2.64 -11.21 -13.56
N PHE A 192 2.79 -11.66 -14.80
CA PHE A 192 2.00 -11.18 -15.94
C PHE A 192 0.72 -11.98 -16.20
N ALA A 193 0.33 -12.89 -15.30
CA ALA A 193 -0.95 -13.59 -15.35
C ALA A 193 -2.10 -12.66 -14.89
N THR A 194 -2.23 -11.48 -15.51
CA THR A 194 -3.19 -10.42 -15.15
C THR A 194 -4.63 -10.69 -15.62
N ASN A 195 -4.88 -11.82 -16.26
CA ASN A 195 -6.20 -12.15 -16.82
C ASN A 195 -7.26 -12.51 -15.75
N LYS A 196 -6.97 -12.35 -14.46
CA LYS A 196 -7.91 -12.61 -13.37
C LYS A 196 -8.00 -11.38 -12.49
N ILE A 197 -9.11 -10.65 -12.61
CA ILE A 197 -9.50 -9.63 -11.63
C ILE A 197 -9.48 -10.28 -10.24
N ASP A 198 -8.86 -9.61 -9.27
CA ASP A 198 -8.81 -10.08 -7.89
C ASP A 198 -10.23 -10.38 -7.37
N GLY A 199 -10.37 -11.43 -6.57
CA GLY A 199 -11.67 -11.89 -6.06
C GLY A 199 -12.37 -10.80 -5.25
N VAL A 200 -11.60 -9.99 -4.52
CA VAL A 200 -12.11 -8.87 -3.71
C VAL A 200 -12.60 -7.74 -4.62
N SER A 201 -11.81 -7.32 -5.63
CA SER A 201 -12.24 -6.31 -6.59
C SER A 201 -13.48 -6.74 -7.38
N ARG A 202 -13.58 -8.04 -7.72
CA ARG A 202 -14.76 -8.61 -8.37
C ARG A 202 -15.99 -8.55 -7.44
N PHE A 203 -15.83 -8.86 -6.16
CA PHE A 203 -16.90 -8.74 -5.17
C PHE A 203 -17.43 -7.30 -5.09
N PHE A 204 -16.54 -6.30 -4.94
CA PHE A 204 -16.95 -4.90 -4.89
C PHE A 204 -17.62 -4.42 -6.18
N MET A 205 -17.15 -4.86 -7.35
CA MET A 205 -17.84 -4.58 -8.61
C MET A 205 -19.27 -5.11 -8.60
N TYR A 206 -19.50 -6.34 -8.14
CA TYR A 206 -20.85 -6.88 -8.06
C TYR A 206 -21.73 -6.15 -7.03
N VAL A 207 -21.17 -5.75 -5.88
CA VAL A 207 -21.89 -4.96 -4.88
C VAL A 207 -22.31 -3.59 -5.44
N ILE A 208 -21.42 -2.91 -6.17
CA ILE A 208 -21.72 -1.61 -6.80
C ILE A 208 -22.83 -1.77 -7.85
N VAL A 209 -22.76 -2.81 -8.69
CA VAL A 209 -23.80 -3.12 -9.68
C VAL A 209 -25.14 -3.45 -8.99
N LEU A 210 -25.11 -4.17 -7.87
CA LEU A 210 -26.31 -4.51 -7.13
C LEU A 210 -26.95 -3.27 -6.48
N ILE A 211 -26.14 -2.40 -5.85
CA ILE A 211 -26.61 -1.14 -5.27
C ILE A 211 -27.18 -0.24 -6.36
N SER A 212 -26.54 -0.15 -7.53
CA SER A 212 -27.05 0.67 -8.63
C SER A 212 -28.37 0.12 -9.18
N MET A 213 -28.52 -1.20 -9.30
CA MET A 213 -29.80 -1.82 -9.65
C MET A 213 -30.90 -1.54 -8.63
N VAL A 214 -30.59 -1.63 -7.33
CA VAL A 214 -31.55 -1.31 -6.25
C VAL A 214 -31.92 0.18 -6.27
N ALA A 215 -30.95 1.06 -6.49
CA ALA A 215 -31.20 2.50 -6.61
C ALA A 215 -32.11 2.81 -7.80
N ILE A 216 -31.89 2.19 -8.97
CA ILE A 216 -32.74 2.34 -10.15
C ILE A 216 -34.14 1.75 -9.91
N TYR A 217 -34.23 0.58 -9.27
CA TYR A 217 -35.51 -0.03 -8.92
C TYR A 217 -36.32 0.84 -7.96
N ARG A 218 -35.65 1.40 -6.94
CA ARG A 218 -36.23 2.37 -6.02
C ARG A 218 -36.66 3.63 -6.76
N ASP A 219 -35.83 4.21 -7.61
CA ASP A 219 -36.14 5.42 -8.37
C ASP A 219 -37.35 5.23 -9.31
N LYS A 220 -37.50 4.03 -9.89
CA LYS A 220 -38.67 3.68 -10.72
C LYS A 220 -39.95 3.46 -9.91
N ASN A 221 -39.86 2.91 -8.71
CA ASN A 221 -41.03 2.48 -7.94
C ASN A 221 -41.43 3.47 -6.84
N ILE A 222 -40.51 4.33 -6.41
CA ILE A 222 -40.71 5.34 -5.38
C ILE A 222 -40.60 6.69 -6.09
N GLY A 223 -41.72 7.13 -6.68
CA GLY A 223 -41.70 8.24 -7.64
C GLY A 223 -43.03 9.00 -7.84
N GLU A 224 -44.01 8.89 -6.94
CA GLU A 224 -45.21 9.74 -6.98
C GLU A 224 -45.63 10.39 -5.66
N GLU A 225 -45.14 9.95 -4.50
CA GLU A 225 -45.64 10.47 -3.20
C GLU A 225 -44.98 11.78 -2.71
N GLY A 226 -44.04 12.34 -3.46
CA GLY A 226 -43.29 13.52 -3.00
C GLY A 226 -42.65 14.38 -4.09
N LYS A 227 -43.09 14.26 -5.35
CA LYS A 227 -42.67 15.23 -6.37
C LYS A 227 -43.17 16.61 -5.92
N PRO A 228 -42.30 17.63 -5.78
CA PRO A 228 -42.78 18.99 -5.59
C PRO A 228 -43.71 19.30 -6.77
N GLN A 229 -44.94 19.71 -6.49
CA GLN A 229 -45.82 20.21 -7.53
C GLN A 229 -45.06 21.31 -8.25
N CYS A 230 -44.78 21.12 -9.54
CA CYS A 230 -44.32 22.22 -10.37
C CYS A 230 -45.40 23.29 -10.21
N ALA A 231 -45.04 24.42 -9.60
CA ALA A 231 -45.93 25.56 -9.63
C ALA A 231 -46.13 25.88 -11.11
N ASP A 232 -47.38 25.83 -11.59
CA ASP A 232 -47.74 26.33 -12.90
C ASP A 232 -47.42 27.83 -12.90
N VAL A 233 -46.19 28.18 -13.28
CA VAL A 233 -45.83 29.57 -13.53
C VAL A 233 -46.51 29.91 -14.85
N ALA A 234 -47.73 30.42 -14.75
CA ALA A 234 -48.41 31.04 -15.87
C ALA A 234 -47.57 32.24 -16.31
N ASP A 235 -46.93 32.13 -17.48
CA ASP A 235 -46.15 33.22 -18.05
C ASP A 235 -47.12 34.34 -18.47
N PRO A 236 -47.08 35.53 -17.85
CA PRO A 236 -48.05 36.60 -18.10
C PRO A 236 -47.95 37.20 -19.51
N TYR A 237 -46.94 36.81 -20.30
CA TYR A 237 -46.73 37.26 -21.67
C TYR A 237 -47.11 36.23 -22.74
N TYR A 238 -47.64 35.08 -22.35
CA TYR A 238 -48.16 34.11 -23.32
C TYR A 238 -49.57 34.52 -23.75
N GLU A 239 -49.66 35.33 -24.80
CA GLU A 239 -50.91 35.47 -25.56
C GLU A 239 -51.17 34.13 -26.27
N PRO A 240 -52.28 33.44 -26.00
CA PRO A 240 -52.64 32.27 -26.79
C PRO A 240 -52.92 32.76 -28.21
N LYS A 241 -51.99 32.48 -29.13
CA LYS A 241 -52.32 32.54 -30.56
C LYS A 241 -53.53 31.65 -30.77
N GLU A 242 -54.58 32.23 -31.36
CA GLU A 242 -55.78 31.50 -31.78
C GLU A 242 -55.36 30.18 -32.44
N PRO A 243 -56.07 29.07 -32.16
CA PRO A 243 -55.69 27.78 -32.69
C PRO A 243 -55.78 27.84 -34.22
N VAL A 244 -54.62 27.97 -34.87
CA VAL A 244 -54.49 27.60 -36.28
C VAL A 244 -54.81 26.12 -36.32
N GLU A 245 -55.84 25.77 -37.10
CA GLU A 245 -56.27 24.39 -37.33
C GLU A 245 -55.03 23.51 -37.57
N PRO A 246 -54.94 22.31 -36.97
CA PRO A 246 -53.76 21.47 -37.13
C PRO A 246 -53.64 21.04 -38.59
N GLU A 247 -52.76 21.71 -39.33
CA GLU A 247 -52.21 21.18 -40.57
C GLU A 247 -51.59 19.83 -40.22
N LYS A 248 -52.06 18.76 -40.88
CA LYS A 248 -51.69 17.37 -40.58
C LYS A 248 -50.19 17.19 -40.68
N GLU A 249 -49.49 17.28 -39.55
CA GLU A 249 -48.08 16.92 -39.48
C GLU A 249 -47.96 15.40 -39.67
N GLU A 250 -47.41 14.99 -40.82
CA GLU A 250 -47.05 13.61 -41.08
C GLU A 250 -46.08 13.12 -39.98
N PRO A 251 -46.23 11.89 -39.46
CA PRO A 251 -45.39 11.42 -38.38
C PRO A 251 -43.91 11.44 -38.83
N PRO A 252 -42.98 11.92 -38.00
CA PRO A 252 -41.59 12.03 -38.39
C PRO A 252 -41.06 10.63 -38.72
N ARG A 253 -40.67 10.43 -39.99
CA ARG A 253 -40.01 9.21 -40.45
C ARG A 253 -38.78 8.98 -39.56
N ARG A 254 -38.80 7.88 -38.80
CA ARG A 254 -37.69 7.45 -37.93
C ARG A 254 -36.41 7.37 -38.74
N LYS A 255 -35.52 8.35 -38.58
CA LYS A 255 -34.15 8.30 -39.12
C LYS A 255 -33.33 7.42 -38.18
N TRP A 256 -33.09 6.18 -38.60
CA TRP A 256 -32.13 5.29 -37.97
C TRP A 256 -30.73 5.85 -38.24
N TYR A 257 -30.07 6.40 -37.23
CA TYR A 257 -28.65 6.73 -37.32
C TYR A 257 -27.84 5.45 -37.14
N TRP A 258 -27.07 5.07 -38.16
CA TRP A 258 -26.13 3.96 -38.10
C TRP A 258 -24.86 4.50 -37.44
N LEU A 259 -24.56 4.05 -36.22
CA LEU A 259 -23.25 4.32 -35.62
C LEU A 259 -22.23 3.44 -36.33
N TYR A 260 -21.37 4.04 -37.17
CA TYR A 260 -20.14 3.42 -37.61
C TYR A 260 -19.15 3.43 -36.44
N LEU A 261 -18.89 2.26 -35.85
CA LEU A 261 -17.64 1.99 -35.16
C LEU A 261 -16.69 1.34 -36.18
N ARG A 262 -15.60 2.03 -36.48
CA ARG A 262 -14.40 1.49 -37.10
C ARG A 262 -13.24 1.73 -36.15
#